data_AF-A0AAE6JER5-F1
#
_entry.id   AF-A0AAE6JER5-F1
#
_cell.length_a   1.000
_cell.length_b   1.000
_cell.length_c   1.000
_cell.angle_alpha   90.00
_cell.angle_beta   90.00
_cell.angle_gamma   90.00
#
_symmetry.space_group_name_H-M   'P 1'
#
loop_
_entity.id
_entity.type
_entity.pdbx_description
1 polymer ?
#
loop_
_entity_poly.entity_id
_entity_poly.type
_entity_poly.pdbx_seq_one_letter_code
_entity_poly.pdbx_strand_id
1 'polypeptide(L)'
;MFKSIFSRNSVKLFALCFLCFVAVSVSAQDKTKTIGNKPRSGSSNNTFDAVKGAQVGIEMNAGKQQVQLLKLNFHTQNRSSDSIPFKVNVYQMAGKFPNEANLVKDEIKGYIKKYDDVENHQLTTVDLSPYNVKVAGDIVVSIEFLTTKTNSNVGFACGLFNGGTFHKDGETQFWRKIPIVGVDFNVLVKKLK
;
A
#
# COMPACT_ATOMS: atom_id res chain seq x y z
N MET A 1 -8.12 -48.60 -44.31
CA MET A 1 -8.04 -47.37 -45.13
C MET A 1 -8.85 -46.28 -44.43
N PHE A 2 -8.25 -45.45 -43.57
CA PHE A 2 -8.94 -44.34 -42.90
C PHE A 2 -8.32 -43.02 -43.39
N LYS A 3 -9.07 -42.27 -44.20
CA LYS A 3 -8.69 -40.94 -44.66
C LYS A 3 -8.88 -39.95 -43.51
N SER A 4 -7.81 -39.26 -43.15
CA SER A 4 -7.79 -38.13 -42.23
C SER A 4 -8.72 -37.02 -42.75
N ILE A 5 -9.79 -36.73 -42.00
CA ILE A 5 -10.71 -35.62 -42.21
C ILE A 5 -10.25 -34.47 -41.32
N PHE A 6 -9.10 -33.87 -41.64
CA PHE A 6 -8.75 -32.57 -41.08
C PHE A 6 -8.55 -31.60 -42.24
N SER A 7 -9.62 -30.87 -42.56
CA SER A 7 -9.60 -29.89 -43.64
C SER A 7 -8.66 -28.75 -43.27
N ARG A 8 -7.87 -28.26 -44.24
CA ARG A 8 -6.93 -27.14 -44.08
C ARG A 8 -7.56 -25.88 -43.45
N ASN A 9 -8.89 -25.73 -43.54
CA ASN A 9 -9.63 -24.62 -42.94
C ASN A 9 -9.83 -24.78 -41.43
N SER A 10 -9.93 -26.01 -40.91
CA SER A 10 -10.07 -26.26 -39.47
C SER A 10 -8.78 -25.91 -38.70
N VAL A 11 -7.60 -26.20 -39.27
CA VAL A 11 -6.30 -25.81 -38.68
C VAL A 11 -6.14 -24.28 -38.65
N LYS A 12 -6.58 -23.57 -39.71
CA LYS A 12 -6.55 -22.09 -39.75
C LYS A 12 -7.51 -21.47 -38.74
N LEU A 13 -8.69 -22.07 -38.54
CA LEU A 13 -9.68 -21.60 -37.56
C LEU A 13 -9.17 -21.79 -36.13
N PHE A 14 -8.56 -22.94 -35.82
CA PHE A 14 -7.92 -23.19 -34.53
C PHE A 14 -6.74 -22.24 -34.28
N ALA A 15 -5.89 -21.99 -35.28
CA ALA A 15 -4.79 -21.04 -35.15
C ALA A 15 -5.27 -19.59 -34.93
N LEU A 16 -6.36 -19.18 -35.60
CA LEU A 16 -6.96 -17.85 -35.44
C LEU A 16 -7.61 -17.70 -34.05
N CYS A 17 -8.34 -18.69 -33.58
CA CYS A 17 -8.92 -18.70 -32.24
C CYS A 17 -7.83 -18.68 -31.16
N PHE A 18 -6.72 -19.40 -31.34
CA PHE A 18 -5.60 -19.39 -30.41
C PHE A 18 -4.88 -18.02 -30.40
N LEU A 19 -4.68 -17.39 -31.56
CA LEU A 19 -4.14 -16.03 -31.68
C LEU A 19 -5.04 -14.97 -31.02
N CYS A 20 -6.36 -15.07 -31.18
CA CYS A 20 -7.31 -14.21 -30.48
C CYS A 20 -7.28 -14.43 -28.96
N PHE A 21 -7.19 -15.68 -28.49
CA PHE A 21 -7.08 -15.99 -27.07
C PHE A 21 -5.79 -15.42 -26.45
N VAL A 22 -4.65 -15.54 -27.15
CA VAL A 22 -3.37 -14.97 -26.72
C VAL A 22 -3.40 -13.43 -26.72
N ALA A 23 -3.99 -12.80 -27.75
CA ALA A 23 -4.09 -11.34 -27.79
C ALA A 23 -4.99 -10.76 -26.68
N VAL A 24 -6.11 -11.44 -26.36
CA VAL A 24 -7.02 -11.03 -25.27
C VAL A 24 -6.35 -11.17 -23.91
N SER A 25 -5.58 -12.25 -23.69
CA SER A 25 -4.86 -12.47 -22.44
C SER A 25 -3.66 -11.53 -22.25
N VAL A 26 -2.98 -11.11 -23.33
CA VAL A 26 -1.92 -10.08 -23.28
C VAL A 26 -2.49 -8.69 -22.98
N SER A 27 -3.67 -8.33 -23.49
CA SER A 27 -4.37 -7.10 -23.11
C SER A 27 -4.87 -7.11 -21.66
N ALA A 28 -5.07 -8.29 -21.09
CA ALA A 28 -5.59 -8.48 -19.73
C ALA A 28 -4.49 -8.74 -18.69
N GLN A 29 -3.21 -8.70 -19.08
CA GLN A 29 -2.11 -8.75 -18.11
C GLN A 29 -2.20 -7.49 -17.25
N ASP A 30 -2.70 -7.68 -16.04
CA ASP A 30 -3.27 -6.64 -15.20
C ASP A 30 -2.29 -5.47 -15.05
N LYS A 31 -2.74 -4.25 -15.35
CA LYS A 31 -1.91 -3.01 -15.29
C LYS A 31 -1.54 -2.61 -13.85
N THR A 32 -1.64 -3.55 -12.92
CA THR A 32 -1.43 -3.34 -11.51
C THR A 32 -0.02 -3.72 -11.08
N LYS A 33 0.52 -2.99 -10.11
CA LYS A 33 1.82 -3.26 -9.52
C LYS A 33 1.76 -2.91 -8.03
N THR A 34 2.46 -3.66 -7.19
CA THR A 34 2.68 -3.27 -5.79
C THR A 34 3.92 -2.38 -5.69
N ILE A 35 3.80 -1.24 -5.02
CA ILE A 35 4.90 -0.34 -4.66
C ILE A 35 5.06 -0.25 -3.14
N GLY A 36 6.22 0.19 -2.67
CA GLY A 36 6.54 0.26 -1.24
C GLY A 36 7.28 -0.98 -0.72
N ASN A 37 7.21 -1.18 0.59
CA ASN A 37 7.93 -2.22 1.32
C ASN A 37 7.18 -3.55 1.28
N LYS A 38 7.89 -4.62 0.95
CA LYS A 38 7.32 -5.97 0.92
C LYS A 38 6.89 -6.38 2.33
N PRO A 39 5.75 -7.08 2.49
CA PRO A 39 5.38 -7.70 3.75
C PRO A 39 6.49 -8.60 4.28
N ARG A 40 6.79 -8.51 5.58
CA ARG A 40 7.71 -9.41 6.25
C ARG A 40 7.05 -10.13 7.42
N SER A 41 7.47 -11.37 7.62
CA SER A 41 7.27 -12.13 8.85
C SER A 41 8.47 -11.90 9.77
N GLY A 42 8.25 -11.46 11.01
CA GLY A 42 9.31 -11.23 11.99
C GLY A 42 8.88 -10.37 13.18
N SER A 43 9.71 -10.37 14.23
CA SER A 43 9.46 -9.65 15.49
C SER A 43 9.97 -8.20 15.52
N SER A 44 10.76 -7.79 14.52
CA SER A 44 11.27 -6.43 14.43
C SER A 44 10.11 -5.44 14.25
N ASN A 45 9.96 -4.56 15.23
CA ASN A 45 8.98 -3.49 15.19
C ASN A 45 9.64 -2.13 15.40
N ASN A 46 9.04 -1.11 14.80
CA ASN A 46 9.19 0.25 15.26
C ASN A 46 7.88 0.68 15.92
N THR A 47 7.97 1.28 17.09
CA THR A 47 6.80 1.54 17.95
C THR A 47 6.51 3.02 18.00
N PHE A 48 5.23 3.39 17.82
CA PHE A 48 4.76 4.77 17.89
C PHE A 48 3.59 4.87 18.87
N ASP A 49 3.59 5.91 19.70
CA ASP A 49 2.49 6.16 20.62
C ASP A 49 1.21 6.50 19.85
N ALA A 50 0.08 5.99 20.33
CA ALA A 50 -1.23 6.25 19.74
C ALA A 50 -1.71 7.65 20.15
N VAL A 51 -1.10 8.70 19.59
CA VAL A 51 -1.41 10.11 19.84
C VAL A 51 -2.19 10.68 18.65
N LYS A 52 -3.28 11.42 18.91
CA LYS A 52 -4.06 12.07 17.86
C LYS A 52 -3.18 12.94 16.96
N GLY A 53 -3.31 12.75 15.66
CA GLY A 53 -2.57 13.48 14.63
C GLY A 53 -1.14 12.97 14.42
N ALA A 54 -0.64 12.04 15.24
CA ALA A 54 0.61 11.36 14.94
C ALA A 54 0.45 10.52 13.67
N GLN A 55 1.50 10.50 12.85
CA GLN A 55 1.50 9.87 11.54
C GLN A 55 2.67 8.93 11.38
N VAL A 56 2.46 7.84 10.65
CA VAL A 56 3.50 6.88 10.27
C VAL A 56 3.30 6.49 8.81
N GLY A 57 4.36 6.55 8.01
CA GLY A 57 4.31 6.20 6.60
C GLY A 57 5.69 5.96 5.99
N ILE A 58 5.69 5.65 4.69
CA ILE A 58 6.93 5.49 3.93
C ILE A 58 6.85 6.23 2.61
N GLU A 59 8.01 6.57 2.09
CA GLU A 59 8.18 7.04 0.73
C GLU A 59 8.08 5.87 -0.26
N MET A 60 7.34 6.07 -1.34
CA MET A 60 7.10 5.10 -2.40
C MET A 60 7.29 5.78 -3.76
N ASN A 61 7.87 5.07 -4.71
CA ASN A 61 7.97 5.54 -6.09
C ASN A 61 6.77 5.04 -6.91
N ALA A 62 5.85 5.94 -7.24
CA ALA A 62 4.72 5.68 -8.14
C ALA A 62 5.11 5.71 -9.62
N GLY A 63 6.33 6.13 -9.95
CA GLY A 63 6.86 6.24 -11.30
C GLY A 63 6.39 7.51 -12.02
N LYS A 64 6.87 7.70 -13.26
CA LYS A 64 6.60 8.92 -14.04
C LYS A 64 5.16 9.02 -14.54
N GLN A 65 4.52 7.88 -14.80
CA GLN A 65 3.14 7.84 -15.28
C GLN A 65 2.18 7.91 -14.09
N GLN A 66 1.05 8.59 -14.28
CA GLN A 66 0.03 8.66 -13.25
C GLN A 66 -0.54 7.25 -12.98
N VAL A 67 -0.68 6.92 -11.70
CA VAL A 67 -1.29 5.68 -11.23
C VAL A 67 -2.43 5.99 -10.27
N GLN A 68 -3.42 5.10 -10.21
CA GLN A 68 -4.44 5.11 -9.18
C GLN A 68 -4.01 4.18 -8.05
N LEU A 69 -4.16 4.62 -6.80
CA LEU A 69 -4.00 3.77 -5.63
C LEU A 69 -5.25 2.89 -5.45
N LEU A 70 -5.05 1.59 -5.27
CA LEU A 70 -6.15 0.63 -5.14
C LEU A 70 -6.26 0.04 -3.74
N LYS A 71 -5.13 -0.35 -3.14
CA LYS A 71 -5.16 -1.07 -1.86
C LYS A 71 -3.91 -0.80 -1.07
N LEU A 72 -4.05 -0.23 0.13
CA LEU A 72 -2.95 -0.08 1.09
C LEU A 72 -2.93 -1.28 2.03
N ASN A 73 -1.73 -1.83 2.25
CA ASN A 73 -1.48 -2.90 3.21
C ASN A 73 -0.39 -2.48 4.18
N PHE A 74 -0.57 -2.78 5.46
CA PHE A 74 0.47 -2.62 6.47
C PHE A 74 0.29 -3.62 7.62
N HIS A 75 1.39 -3.91 8.32
CA HIS A 75 1.42 -4.89 9.40
C HIS A 75 1.67 -4.22 10.76
N THR A 76 0.80 -4.49 11.73
CA THR A 76 0.82 -3.82 13.04
C THR A 76 0.53 -4.74 14.21
N GLN A 77 1.05 -4.38 15.38
CA GLN A 77 0.71 -4.89 16.70
C GLN A 77 0.12 -3.74 17.50
N ASN A 78 -1.18 -3.78 17.78
CA ASN A 78 -1.84 -2.79 18.63
C ASN A 78 -1.93 -3.30 20.07
N ARG A 79 -1.06 -2.80 20.94
CA ARG A 79 -1.01 -3.20 22.36
C ARG A 79 -2.06 -2.50 23.23
N SER A 80 -2.95 -1.70 22.63
CA SER A 80 -4.07 -1.07 23.34
C SER A 80 -5.12 -2.11 23.76
N SER A 81 -5.95 -1.74 24.73
CA SER A 81 -7.12 -2.53 25.14
C SER A 81 -8.22 -2.59 24.07
N ASP A 82 -8.16 -1.74 23.04
CA ASP A 82 -9.18 -1.59 22.00
C ASP A 82 -8.58 -1.10 20.66
N SER A 83 -9.33 -1.25 19.57
CA SER A 83 -8.97 -0.83 18.22
C SER A 83 -8.59 0.65 18.09
N ILE A 84 -7.57 0.97 17.29
CA ILE A 84 -7.13 2.35 17.09
C ILE A 84 -7.66 2.87 15.76
N PRO A 85 -8.53 3.91 15.77
CA PRO A 85 -9.01 4.53 14.54
C PRO A 85 -7.88 5.33 13.87
N PHE A 86 -7.80 5.21 12.55
CA PHE A 86 -6.86 5.97 11.74
C PHE A 86 -7.52 6.50 10.47
N LYS A 87 -6.87 7.46 9.81
CA LYS A 87 -7.15 7.81 8.41
C LYS A 87 -5.90 7.67 7.54
N VAL A 88 -6.08 7.45 6.25
CA VAL A 88 -4.98 7.39 5.27
C VAL A 88 -4.74 8.78 4.69
N ASN A 89 -3.47 9.17 4.62
CA ASN A 89 -3.03 10.39 3.96
C ASN A 89 -2.01 10.06 2.86
N VAL A 90 -1.96 10.89 1.82
CA VAL A 90 -1.00 10.76 0.72
C VAL A 90 -0.44 12.12 0.38
N TYR A 91 0.89 12.22 0.31
CA TYR A 91 1.61 13.47 0.08
C TYR A 91 2.61 13.29 -1.05
N GLN A 92 2.93 14.36 -1.77
CA GLN A 92 4.05 14.35 -2.72
C GLN A 92 5.35 14.65 -1.96
N MET A 93 6.46 14.05 -2.35
CA MET A 93 7.78 14.48 -1.85
C MET A 93 8.15 15.87 -2.40
N ALA A 94 8.70 16.72 -1.53
CA ALA A 94 9.28 18.02 -1.86
C ALA A 94 10.73 18.06 -1.33
N GLY A 95 11.65 17.48 -2.09
CA GLY A 95 13.03 17.28 -1.65
C GLY A 95 13.11 16.16 -0.62
N LYS A 96 13.58 16.46 0.59
CA LYS A 96 13.82 15.43 1.63
C LYS A 96 12.58 15.05 2.44
N PHE A 97 11.52 15.85 2.40
CA PHE A 97 10.31 15.67 3.20
C PHE A 97 9.04 15.83 2.33
N PRO A 98 7.89 15.31 2.78
CA PRO A 98 6.62 15.50 2.08
C PRO A 98 6.20 16.97 2.02
N ASN A 99 5.53 17.38 0.94
CA ASN A 99 4.76 18.61 0.95
C ASN A 99 3.51 18.40 1.82
N GLU A 100 3.24 19.27 2.78
CA GLU A 100 2.13 19.10 3.74
C GLU A 100 0.73 19.09 3.08
N ALA A 101 0.64 19.21 1.75
CA ALA A 101 -0.58 19.20 0.97
C ALA A 101 -1.09 17.77 0.72
N ASN A 102 -2.08 17.34 1.49
CA ASN A 102 -2.70 16.02 1.35
C ASN A 102 -3.45 15.90 0.00
N LEU A 103 -3.15 14.82 -0.73
CA LEU A 103 -3.75 14.46 -2.02
C LEU A 103 -5.07 13.71 -1.85
N VAL A 104 -5.31 13.11 -0.68
CA VAL A 104 -6.60 12.50 -0.34
C VAL A 104 -7.62 13.61 -0.05
N LYS A 105 -8.75 13.60 -0.75
CA LYS A 105 -9.80 14.63 -0.63
C LYS A 105 -10.99 14.20 0.23
N ASP A 106 -11.35 12.93 0.14
CA ASP A 106 -12.38 12.31 0.96
C ASP A 106 -11.69 11.47 2.05
N GLU A 107 -12.11 11.61 3.32
CA GLU A 107 -11.46 10.89 4.41
C GLU A 107 -11.56 9.37 4.25
N ILE A 108 -10.42 8.71 4.20
CA ILE A 108 -10.30 7.25 4.13
C ILE A 108 -10.00 6.74 5.54
N LYS A 109 -11.01 6.24 6.25
CA LYS A 109 -10.90 5.82 7.66
C LYS A 109 -10.82 4.30 7.79
N GLY A 110 -10.12 3.85 8.82
CA GLY A 110 -10.01 2.44 9.18
C GLY A 110 -9.72 2.25 10.66
N TYR A 111 -9.55 0.99 11.06
CA TYR A 111 -9.23 0.60 12.42
C TYR A 111 -8.07 -0.40 12.43
N ILE A 112 -7.08 -0.14 13.28
CA ILE A 112 -6.08 -1.15 13.65
C ILE A 112 -6.71 -1.97 14.78
N LYS A 113 -7.04 -3.24 14.50
CA LYS A 113 -7.67 -4.12 15.47
C LYS A 113 -6.77 -4.34 16.69
N LYS A 114 -7.38 -4.70 17.82
CA LYS A 114 -6.65 -5.12 19.00
C LYS A 114 -5.79 -6.34 18.67
N TYR A 115 -4.64 -6.43 19.33
CA TYR A 115 -3.78 -7.60 19.26
C TYR A 115 -4.44 -8.81 19.93
N ASP A 116 -4.86 -9.78 19.13
CA ASP A 116 -5.54 -11.00 19.58
C ASP A 116 -4.61 -12.22 19.67
N ASP A 117 -3.48 -12.20 18.97
CA ASP A 117 -2.50 -13.28 18.90
C ASP A 117 -1.11 -12.72 19.18
N VAL A 118 -0.37 -13.35 20.11
CA VAL A 118 0.85 -12.81 20.71
C VAL A 118 2.06 -12.85 19.77
N GLU A 119 2.04 -13.68 18.74
CA GLU A 119 3.28 -13.98 18.00
C GLU A 119 3.52 -13.18 16.71
N ASN A 120 2.49 -12.58 16.09
CA ASN A 120 2.64 -12.01 14.75
C ASN A 120 1.94 -10.66 14.52
N HIS A 121 2.60 -9.75 13.79
CA HIS A 121 1.96 -8.53 13.30
C HIS A 121 0.73 -8.86 12.43
N GLN A 122 -0.38 -8.18 12.68
CA GLN A 122 -1.63 -8.36 11.93
C GLN A 122 -1.63 -7.50 10.66
N LEU A 123 -2.00 -8.10 9.53
CA LEU A 123 -2.22 -7.39 8.28
C LEU A 123 -3.51 -6.55 8.37
N THR A 124 -3.36 -5.24 8.17
CA THR A 124 -4.46 -4.33 7.88
C THR A 124 -4.47 -4.01 6.40
N THR A 125 -5.63 -4.14 5.77
CA THR A 125 -5.86 -3.81 4.36
C THR A 125 -6.93 -2.74 4.25
N VAL A 126 -6.65 -1.67 3.51
CA VAL A 126 -7.58 -0.57 3.24
C VAL A 126 -7.84 -0.51 1.73
N ASP A 127 -9.11 -0.55 1.33
CA ASP A 127 -9.51 -0.34 -0.06
C ASP A 127 -9.49 1.16 -0.38
N LEU A 128 -8.60 1.55 -1.28
CA LEU A 128 -8.45 2.92 -1.75
C LEU A 128 -9.15 3.16 -3.10
N SER A 129 -9.61 2.08 -3.76
CA SER A 129 -10.17 2.15 -5.10
C SER A 129 -11.38 3.08 -5.23
N PRO A 130 -12.31 3.20 -4.24
CA PRO A 130 -13.47 4.09 -4.36
C PRO A 130 -13.08 5.57 -4.35
N TYR A 131 -11.93 5.91 -3.78
CA TYR A 131 -11.51 7.29 -3.53
C TYR A 131 -10.74 7.91 -4.70
N ASN A 132 -10.45 7.11 -5.74
CA ASN A 132 -9.80 7.57 -6.98
C ASN A 132 -8.55 8.43 -6.74
N VAL A 133 -7.73 8.05 -5.75
CA VAL A 133 -6.49 8.78 -5.42
C VAL A 133 -5.46 8.53 -6.52
N LYS A 134 -5.12 9.58 -7.27
CA LYS A 134 -4.21 9.53 -8.41
C LYS A 134 -2.90 10.25 -8.08
N VAL A 135 -1.78 9.60 -8.37
CA VAL A 135 -0.45 10.08 -8.00
C VAL A 135 0.59 9.77 -9.07
N ALA A 136 1.72 10.48 -9.04
CA ALA A 136 2.91 10.20 -9.81
C ALA A 136 4.15 10.60 -9.01
N GLY A 137 5.34 10.15 -9.42
CA GLY A 137 6.61 10.49 -8.78
C GLY A 137 6.79 9.84 -7.41
N ASP A 138 7.58 10.49 -6.55
CA ASP A 138 7.85 10.04 -5.19
C ASP A 138 6.80 10.60 -4.22
N ILE A 139 6.12 9.72 -3.51
CA ILE A 139 5.02 10.03 -2.60
C ILE A 139 5.29 9.47 -1.22
N VAL A 140 4.67 10.04 -0.19
CA VAL A 140 4.54 9.38 1.11
C VAL A 140 3.09 8.96 1.30
N VAL A 141 2.90 7.68 1.59
CA VAL A 141 1.61 7.14 2.06
C VAL A 141 1.74 6.88 3.55
N SER A 142 0.89 7.53 4.34
CA SER A 142 0.88 7.42 5.80
C SER A 142 -0.51 7.08 6.32
N ILE A 143 -0.54 6.57 7.55
CA ILE A 143 -1.74 6.61 8.38
C ILE A 143 -1.57 7.64 9.48
N GLU A 144 -2.66 8.28 9.88
CA GLU A 144 -2.76 9.25 10.98
C GLU A 144 -3.72 8.73 12.03
N PHE A 145 -3.30 8.68 13.30
CA PHE A 145 -4.17 8.27 14.39
C PHE A 145 -5.22 9.35 14.69
N LEU A 146 -6.49 8.95 14.80
CA LEU A 146 -7.60 9.89 15.00
C LEU A 146 -7.89 10.20 16.47
N THR A 147 -7.35 9.41 17.39
CA THR A 147 -7.59 9.52 18.83
C THR A 147 -6.30 9.29 19.60
N THR A 148 -6.14 10.01 20.72
CA THR A 148 -5.10 9.69 21.71
C THR A 148 -5.58 8.56 22.60
N LYS A 149 -4.77 7.49 22.75
CA LYS A 149 -4.97 6.43 23.73
C LYS A 149 -3.79 6.40 24.69
N THR A 150 -4.01 6.82 25.94
CA THR A 150 -2.96 6.85 26.97
C THR A 150 -2.39 5.45 27.20
N ASN A 151 -1.07 5.36 27.38
CA ASN A 151 -0.33 4.10 27.57
C ASN A 151 -0.55 3.06 26.46
N SER A 152 -0.92 3.52 25.25
CA SER A 152 -1.11 2.66 24.09
C SER A 152 -0.11 3.03 23.00
N ASN A 153 0.46 2.00 22.39
CA ASN A 153 1.34 2.15 21.25
C ASN A 153 1.03 1.12 20.16
N VAL A 154 1.44 1.46 18.95
CA VAL A 154 1.33 0.61 17.77
C VAL A 154 2.75 0.24 17.34
N GLY A 155 3.06 -1.05 17.41
CA GLY A 155 4.24 -1.62 16.77
C GLY A 155 3.96 -1.85 15.29
N PHE A 156 4.82 -1.38 14.41
CA PHE A 156 4.75 -1.67 12.98
C PHE A 156 5.85 -2.64 12.60
N ALA A 157 5.51 -3.66 11.83
CA ALA A 157 6.53 -4.54 11.25
C ALA A 157 7.48 -3.69 10.41
N CYS A 158 8.78 -3.92 10.54
CA CYS A 158 9.79 -3.12 9.86
C CYS A 158 10.94 -3.97 9.33
N GLY A 159 11.65 -3.41 8.34
CA GLY A 159 12.90 -3.96 7.82
C GLY A 159 14.01 -2.93 7.84
N LEU A 160 15.24 -3.42 7.64
CA LEU A 160 16.43 -2.59 7.48
C LEU A 160 16.66 -2.26 5.99
N PHE A 161 17.22 -1.08 5.74
CA PHE A 161 17.65 -0.57 4.43
C PHE A 161 16.55 -0.51 3.35
N ASN A 162 15.29 -0.29 3.76
CA ASN A 162 14.11 -0.23 2.88
C ASN A 162 13.49 1.18 2.80
N GLY A 163 14.32 2.22 2.71
CA GLY A 163 13.87 3.60 2.45
C GLY A 163 13.47 4.41 3.68
N GLY A 164 13.39 3.77 4.86
CA GLY A 164 13.12 4.44 6.12
C GLY A 164 11.65 4.70 6.41
N THR A 165 11.37 5.28 7.58
CA THR A 165 10.01 5.60 8.06
C THR A 165 9.88 7.10 8.22
N PHE A 166 8.85 7.69 7.61
CA PHE A 166 8.43 9.06 7.86
C PHE A 166 7.40 9.08 8.98
N HIS A 167 7.55 10.00 9.93
CA HIS A 167 6.59 10.15 11.01
C HIS A 167 6.38 11.60 11.45
N LYS A 168 5.22 11.85 12.07
CA LYS A 168 4.90 13.04 12.86
C LYS A 168 4.45 12.54 14.24
N ASP A 169 4.83 13.23 15.31
CA ASP A 169 4.43 12.82 16.68
C ASP A 169 3.10 13.47 17.11
N GLY A 170 2.51 14.29 16.24
CA GLY A 170 1.23 14.97 16.48
C GLY A 170 0.85 15.85 15.30
N GLU A 171 -0.39 16.35 15.32
CA GLU A 171 -1.01 17.11 14.23
C GLU A 171 -0.20 18.34 13.79
N THR A 172 0.36 19.07 14.75
CA THR A 172 1.13 20.31 14.54
C THR A 172 2.64 20.12 14.43
N GLN A 173 3.12 18.88 14.54
CA GLN A 173 4.56 18.59 14.52
C GLN A 173 5.09 18.55 13.09
N PHE A 174 6.41 18.63 12.92
CA PHE A 174 7.05 18.49 11.61
C PHE A 174 7.33 17.02 11.27
N TRP A 175 7.46 16.73 9.98
CA TRP A 175 7.94 15.43 9.52
C TRP A 175 9.36 15.13 10.00
N ARG A 176 9.57 13.91 10.47
CA ARG A 176 10.88 13.32 10.75
C ARG A 176 11.05 12.02 9.95
N LYS A 177 12.29 11.64 9.71
CA LYS A 177 12.65 10.40 8.99
C LYS A 177 13.60 9.56 9.83
N ILE A 178 13.24 8.29 10.01
CA ILE A 178 14.13 7.24 10.50
C ILE A 178 14.72 6.57 9.25
N PRO A 179 15.98 6.82 8.87
CA PRO A 179 16.46 6.57 7.51
C PRO A 179 16.65 5.09 7.15
N ILE A 180 17.08 4.27 8.11
CA ILE A 180 17.47 2.87 7.85
C ILE A 180 16.30 1.90 8.08
N VAL A 181 15.37 2.25 8.96
CA VAL A 181 14.27 1.37 9.38
C VAL A 181 12.98 1.85 8.73
N GLY A 182 12.45 1.08 7.79
CA GLY A 182 11.19 1.35 7.10
C GLY A 182 10.10 0.38 7.52
N VAL A 183 8.95 0.93 7.93
CA VAL A 183 7.75 0.14 8.21
C VAL A 183 7.22 -0.56 6.95
N ASP A 184 6.59 -1.71 7.14
CA ASP A 184 6.05 -2.53 6.05
C ASP A 184 4.72 -1.97 5.57
N PHE A 185 4.81 -0.96 4.71
CA PHE A 185 3.70 -0.39 3.97
C PHE A 185 3.84 -0.73 2.49
N ASN A 186 2.78 -1.21 1.85
CA ASN A 186 2.74 -1.30 0.40
C ASN A 186 1.39 -0.92 -0.16
N VAL A 187 1.40 -0.45 -1.41
CA VAL A 187 0.18 -0.09 -2.12
C VAL A 187 0.12 -0.81 -3.45
N LEU A 188 -1.00 -1.48 -3.72
CA LEU A 188 -1.36 -1.92 -5.05
C LEU A 188 -1.82 -0.70 -5.85
N VAL A 189 -1.17 -0.45 -6.99
CA VAL A 189 -1.48 0.66 -7.88
C VAL A 189 -1.88 0.16 -9.26
N LYS A 190 -2.69 0.92 -9.99
CA LYS A 190 -3.07 0.68 -11.38
C LYS A 190 -2.55 1.79 -12.28
N LYS A 191 -1.81 1.45 -13.33
CA LYS A 191 -1.38 2.44 -14.33
C LYS A 191 -2.59 3.02 -15.06
N LEU A 192 -2.65 4.35 -15.12
CA LEU A 192 -3.61 5.06 -15.96
C LEU A 192 -3.07 5.13 -17.40
N LYS A 193 -3.99 5.13 -18.37
CA LYS A 193 -3.64 5.27 -19.79
C LYS A 193 -3.38 6.73 -20.14
#